data_AF-A0A6P0Y2J6-F1
#
_entry.id   AF-A0A6P0Y2J6-F1
#
_cell.length_a   1.000
_cell.length_b   1.000
_cell.length_c   1.000
_cell.angle_alpha   90.00
_cell.angle_beta   90.00
_cell.angle_gamma   90.00
#
_symmetry.space_group_name_H-M   'P 1'
#
loop_
_entity.id
_entity.type
_entity.pdbx_description
1 polymer ?
#
loop_
_entity_poly.entity_id
_entity_poly.type
_entity_poly.pdbx_seq_one_letter_code
_entity_poly.pdbx_strand_id
1 'polypeptide(L)'
;HLLQYKSLIEGDADHGFTLTIDGPYSLFKPSTRYGLALAKMLPALLHVTKWSLHATLQNRDTYSGVWKKGRFSLNSDCDLVSHYPPGKPYDSMLEASFVERWAKSKTEWKLEREVDLIPIPGSVMIPDFRLVHPNGQSYLLEIVGYWRPEYLKKKFYQVQSAECDNLILAVSERLNLEKAGVKVKDVPVPIVWFKDKLLPKSVLEILNSI
;
A
#
# COMPACT_ATOMS: atom_id res chain seq x y z
N HIS A 1 -9.95 19.38 15.17
CA HIS A 1 -9.20 19.81 13.97
C HIS A 1 -8.36 18.64 13.45
N LEU A 2 -8.75 18.03 12.33
CA LEU A 2 -7.91 17.03 11.65
C LEU A 2 -6.78 17.77 10.93
N LEU A 3 -5.54 17.46 11.30
CA LEU A 3 -4.35 17.91 10.58
C LEU A 3 -4.26 17.07 9.30
N GLN A 4 -4.62 17.66 8.16
CA GLN A 4 -4.51 17.02 6.85
C GLN A 4 -3.04 17.06 6.40
N TYR A 5 -2.49 15.90 6.08
CA TYR A 5 -1.20 15.77 5.40
C TYR A 5 -1.41 16.01 3.90
N LYS A 6 -0.42 16.60 3.22
CA LYS A 6 -0.35 16.51 1.76
C LYS A 6 0.72 15.48 1.42
N SER A 7 0.30 14.24 1.21
CA SER A 7 1.13 13.22 0.58
C SER A 7 0.84 13.24 -0.91
N LEU A 8 1.87 13.48 -1.72
CA LEU A 8 1.83 13.37 -3.17
C LEU A 8 2.70 12.19 -3.58
N ILE A 9 2.19 11.35 -4.47
CA ILE A 9 2.92 10.22 -5.04
C ILE A 9 2.92 10.42 -6.54
N GLU A 10 4.10 10.44 -7.14
CA GLU A 10 4.32 10.62 -8.57
C GLU A 10 5.22 9.49 -9.08
N GLY A 11 4.96 8.99 -10.28
CA GLY A 11 5.75 7.93 -10.91
C GLY A 11 4.93 6.72 -11.35
N ASP A 12 5.63 5.72 -11.88
CA ASP A 12 5.07 4.47 -12.42
C ASP A 12 6.03 3.30 -12.15
N ALA A 13 5.59 2.08 -12.49
CA ALA A 13 6.35 0.86 -12.23
C ALA A 13 7.69 0.79 -12.99
N ASP A 14 7.79 1.45 -14.15
CA ASP A 14 8.98 1.41 -15.01
C ASP A 14 10.06 2.42 -14.53
N HIS A 15 9.63 3.56 -13.99
CA HIS A 15 10.53 4.66 -13.58
C HIS A 15 10.71 4.77 -12.06
N GLY A 16 9.90 4.06 -11.28
CA GLY A 16 9.88 4.12 -9.83
C GLY A 16 9.00 5.26 -9.28
N PHE A 17 8.83 5.28 -7.96
CA PHE A 17 7.89 6.18 -7.29
C PHE A 17 8.59 7.22 -6.44
N THR A 18 8.13 8.47 -6.54
CA THR A 18 8.50 9.58 -5.68
C THR A 18 7.37 9.86 -4.70
N LEU A 19 7.65 9.65 -3.42
CA LEU A 19 6.72 9.96 -2.33
C LEU A 19 7.12 11.29 -1.69
N THR A 20 6.34 12.34 -1.95
CA THR A 20 6.49 13.65 -1.29
C THR A 20 5.51 13.74 -0.13
N ILE A 21 6.01 13.75 1.10
CA ILE A 21 5.20 13.93 2.31
C ILE A 21 5.49 15.32 2.85
N ASP A 22 4.51 16.22 2.72
CA ASP A 22 4.51 17.48 3.45
C ASP A 22 3.62 17.35 4.70
N GLY A 23 4.17 17.78 5.84
CA GLY A 23 3.40 17.85 7.08
C GLY A 23 2.32 18.94 7.01
N PRO A 24 1.55 19.17 8.08
CA PRO A 24 0.64 20.33 8.19
C PRO A 24 1.37 21.70 8.21
N TYR A 25 2.58 21.76 7.64
CA TYR A 25 3.59 22.77 7.86
C TYR A 25 3.47 24.00 6.98
N SER A 26 2.64 24.00 5.94
CA SER A 26 2.37 25.25 5.25
C SER A 26 1.48 26.21 6.05
N LEU A 27 0.71 25.76 7.06
CA LEU A 27 -0.29 26.63 7.70
C LEU A 27 -0.20 26.74 9.23
N PHE A 28 0.14 25.72 10.04
CA PHE A 28 0.16 25.90 11.50
C PHE A 28 1.17 25.00 12.27
N LYS A 29 2.30 25.59 12.69
CA LYS A 29 3.30 25.20 13.73
C LYS A 29 4.08 23.86 13.60
N PRO A 30 5.38 23.84 13.99
CA PRO A 30 6.22 22.62 13.87
C PRO A 30 5.92 21.62 14.95
N SER A 31 5.77 20.36 14.56
CA SER A 31 5.50 19.25 15.48
C SER A 31 6.56 18.16 15.34
N THR A 32 7.24 17.86 16.44
CA THR A 32 8.26 16.80 16.58
C THR A 32 7.68 15.39 16.43
N ARG A 33 6.38 15.24 16.63
CA ARG A 33 5.64 13.98 16.47
C ARG A 33 5.70 13.45 15.03
N TYR A 34 5.80 14.33 14.04
CA TYR A 34 5.89 13.95 12.63
C TYR A 34 7.27 13.46 12.22
N GLY A 35 8.32 14.14 12.69
CA GLY A 35 9.70 13.73 12.46
C GLY A 35 9.96 12.31 12.97
N LEU A 36 9.38 11.94 14.12
CA LEU A 36 9.50 10.59 14.66
C LEU A 36 8.78 9.54 13.81
N ALA A 37 7.61 9.86 13.24
CA ALA A 37 6.87 8.92 12.38
C ALA A 37 7.61 8.67 11.05
N LEU A 38 8.18 9.72 10.44
CA LEU A 38 9.03 9.59 9.25
C LEU A 38 10.33 8.84 9.55
N ALA A 39 10.96 9.12 10.70
CA ALA A 39 12.19 8.41 11.11
C ALA A 39 11.96 6.90 11.29
N LYS A 40 10.75 6.47 11.69
CA LYS A 40 10.39 5.05 11.79
C LYS A 40 10.29 4.33 10.44
N MET A 41 10.22 5.07 9.32
CA MET A 41 10.25 4.50 7.96
C MET A 41 11.68 4.23 7.48
N LEU A 42 12.69 4.94 8.01
CA LEU A 42 14.08 4.79 7.58
C LEU A 42 14.59 3.35 7.66
N PRO A 43 14.37 2.59 8.76
CA PRO A 43 14.78 1.19 8.81
C PRO A 43 14.12 0.30 7.73
N ALA A 44 12.91 0.65 7.27
CA ALA A 44 12.25 -0.09 6.20
C ALA A 44 12.83 0.26 4.82
N LEU A 45 13.23 1.52 4.59
CA LEU A 45 13.91 1.93 3.35
C LEU A 45 15.24 1.21 3.15
N LEU A 46 15.97 0.91 4.24
CA LEU A 46 17.22 0.15 4.19
C LEU A 46 17.08 -1.29 3.67
N HIS A 47 15.84 -1.82 3.58
CA HIS A 47 15.57 -3.12 2.97
C HIS A 47 15.28 -3.04 1.46
N VAL A 48 15.22 -1.84 0.89
CA VAL A 48 14.99 -1.60 -0.54
C VAL A 48 16.33 -1.45 -1.26
N THR A 49 16.48 -2.06 -2.43
CA THR A 49 17.77 -2.11 -3.17
C THR A 49 18.22 -0.79 -3.76
N LYS A 50 17.28 0.10 -4.12
CA LYS A 50 17.58 1.40 -4.72
C LYS A 50 16.59 2.46 -4.25
N TRP A 51 17.06 3.49 -3.56
CA TRP A 51 16.22 4.56 -3.03
C TRP A 51 17.01 5.83 -2.76
N SER A 52 16.31 6.96 -2.68
CA SER A 52 16.85 8.24 -2.21
C SER A 52 15.84 8.94 -1.32
N LEU A 53 16.32 9.59 -0.27
CA LEU A 53 15.53 10.36 0.69
C LEU A 53 16.11 11.75 0.78
N HIS A 54 15.25 12.75 0.62
CA HIS A 54 15.59 14.15 0.83
C HIS A 54 14.58 14.76 1.81
N ALA A 55 15.09 15.41 2.86
CA ALA A 55 14.28 16.06 3.87
C ALA A 55 14.74 17.49 4.11
N THR A 56 13.77 18.41 4.24
CA THR A 56 14.03 19.76 4.73
C THR A 56 13.68 19.80 6.21
N LEU A 57 14.65 20.14 7.04
CA LEU A 57 14.54 20.18 8.49
C LEU A 57 14.44 21.62 8.98
N GLN A 58 13.74 21.83 10.08
CA GLN A 58 13.80 23.09 10.82
C GLN A 58 14.30 22.79 12.23
N ASN A 59 15.43 23.38 12.58
CA ASN A 59 16.02 23.24 13.91
C ASN A 59 16.02 24.60 14.61
N ARG A 60 15.69 24.60 15.90
CA ARG A 60 15.79 25.81 16.72
C ARG A 60 17.16 25.82 17.36
N ASP A 61 17.93 26.84 17.01
CA ASP A 61 19.23 27.08 17.63
C ASP A 61 19.05 27.26 19.15
N THR A 62 19.68 26.40 19.94
CA THR A 62 19.48 26.36 21.40
C THR A 62 20.04 27.58 22.10
N TYR A 63 20.96 28.31 21.47
CA TYR A 63 21.64 29.46 22.05
C TYR A 63 20.95 30.78 21.67
N SER A 64 20.60 30.95 20.40
CA SER A 64 19.98 32.17 19.87
C SER A 64 18.44 32.09 19.81
N GLY A 65 17.86 30.90 19.94
CA GLY A 65 16.42 30.68 19.83
C GLY A 65 15.84 30.81 18.42
N VAL A 66 16.69 31.10 17.41
CA VAL A 66 16.31 31.32 16.00
C VAL A 66 16.08 29.99 15.29
N TRP A 67 15.05 29.94 14.45
CA TRP A 67 14.79 28.78 13.58
C TRP A 67 15.69 28.83 12.35
N LYS A 68 16.44 27.74 12.12
CA LYS A 68 17.28 27.54 10.94
C LYS A 68 16.73 26.40 10.10
N LYS A 69 16.73 26.59 8.77
CA LYS A 69 16.42 25.52 7.82
C LYS A 69 17.69 24.71 7.54
N GLY A 70 17.57 23.39 7.58
CA GLY A 70 18.61 22.44 7.21
C GLY A 70 18.11 21.49 6.12
N ARG A 71 19.04 20.80 5.45
CA ARG A 71 18.73 19.73 4.49
C ARG A 71 19.39 18.45 4.98
N PHE A 72 18.68 17.35 4.86
CA PHE A 72 19.18 16.00 5.10
C PHE A 72 18.95 15.18 3.83
N SER A 73 19.93 14.37 3.46
CA SER A 73 19.83 13.51 2.29
C SER A 73 20.52 12.19 2.55
N LEU A 74 19.92 11.11 2.07
CA LEU A 74 20.39 9.74 2.27
C LEU A 74 19.97 8.90 1.05
N ASN A 75 20.74 7.88 0.70
CA ASN A 75 20.45 7.02 -0.44
C ASN A 75 20.83 5.56 -0.14
N SER A 76 20.54 4.67 -1.09
CA SER A 76 20.83 3.23 -0.97
C SER A 76 22.32 2.88 -0.80
N ASP A 77 23.24 3.81 -1.10
CA ASP A 77 24.69 3.58 -0.94
C ASP A 77 25.18 3.90 0.49
N CYS A 78 24.27 4.17 1.43
CA CYS A 78 24.65 4.45 2.81
C CYS A 78 25.06 3.17 3.57
N ASP A 79 26.05 3.30 4.46
CA ASP A 79 26.53 2.19 5.32
C ASP A 79 25.58 1.85 6.48
N LEU A 80 24.33 2.32 6.44
CA LEU A 80 23.36 2.07 7.49
C LEU A 80 22.77 0.68 7.36
N VAL A 81 22.79 -0.08 8.46
CA VAL A 81 22.19 -1.41 8.54
C VAL A 81 20.85 -1.32 9.24
N SER A 82 19.81 -1.92 8.66
CA SER A 82 18.51 -1.96 9.31
C SER A 82 18.56 -2.86 10.54
N HIS A 83 18.13 -2.31 11.69
CA HIS A 83 17.85 -3.12 12.88
C HIS A 83 16.47 -3.78 12.85
N TYR A 84 15.65 -3.49 11.83
CA TYR A 84 14.38 -4.17 11.63
C TYR A 84 14.66 -5.49 10.91
N PRO A 85 14.01 -6.60 11.30
CA PRO A 85 14.08 -7.81 10.49
C PRO A 85 13.61 -7.47 9.07
N PRO A 86 14.17 -8.10 8.02
CA PRO A 86 13.60 -8.00 6.68
C PRO A 86 12.11 -8.32 6.78
N GLY A 87 11.29 -7.49 6.14
CA GLY A 87 9.84 -7.54 6.27
C GLY A 87 9.32 -8.96 6.11
N LYS A 88 8.28 -9.32 6.88
CA LYS A 88 7.64 -10.63 6.68
C LYS A 88 7.19 -10.73 5.21
N PRO A 89 7.25 -11.92 4.60
CA PRO A 89 6.81 -12.10 3.22
C PRO A 89 5.31 -11.86 3.03
N TYR A 90 4.55 -11.61 4.09
CA TYR A 90 3.12 -11.34 4.08
C TYR A 90 2.76 -10.35 5.19
N ASP A 91 1.85 -9.42 4.89
CA ASP A 91 1.38 -8.41 5.83
C ASP A 91 0.33 -9.00 6.78
N SER A 92 -0.29 -10.13 6.38
CA SER A 92 -1.22 -10.88 7.21
C SER A 92 -1.04 -12.41 7.12
N MET A 93 -1.49 -13.11 8.18
CA MET A 93 -1.62 -14.58 8.14
C MET A 93 -2.60 -15.05 7.06
N LEU A 94 -3.54 -14.19 6.64
CA LEU A 94 -4.51 -14.49 5.62
C LEU A 94 -3.83 -14.64 4.26
N GLU A 95 -3.04 -13.64 3.85
CA GLU A 95 -2.21 -13.67 2.63
C GLU A 95 -1.27 -14.87 2.60
N ALA A 96 -0.51 -15.09 3.68
CA ALA A 96 0.41 -16.23 3.78
C ALA A 96 -0.31 -17.56 3.53
N SER A 97 -1.46 -17.74 4.18
CA SER A 97 -2.26 -18.95 4.04
C SER A 97 -2.90 -19.09 2.66
N PHE A 98 -3.15 -17.98 1.96
CA PHE A 98 -3.65 -17.99 0.60
C PHE A 98 -2.57 -18.46 -0.38
N VAL A 99 -1.34 -17.96 -0.26
CA VAL A 99 -0.21 -18.42 -1.09
C VAL A 99 0.05 -19.91 -0.92
N GLU A 100 0.08 -20.40 0.33
CA GLU A 100 0.25 -21.84 0.60
C GLU A 100 -0.84 -22.70 -0.07
N ARG A 101 -2.08 -22.20 -0.13
CA ARG A 101 -3.18 -22.91 -0.81
C ARG A 101 -3.07 -22.79 -2.32
N TRP A 102 -2.66 -21.63 -2.83
CA TRP A 102 -2.47 -21.41 -4.26
C TRP A 102 -1.40 -22.35 -4.81
N ALA A 103 -0.28 -22.49 -4.12
CA ALA A 103 0.80 -23.41 -4.49
C ALA A 103 0.36 -24.89 -4.55
N LYS A 104 -0.68 -25.25 -3.79
CA LYS A 104 -1.27 -26.61 -3.80
C LYS A 104 -2.40 -26.76 -4.84
N SER A 105 -2.85 -25.66 -5.44
CA SER A 105 -3.89 -25.66 -6.45
C SER A 105 -3.31 -26.14 -7.79
N LYS A 106 -4.05 -27.00 -8.49
CA LYS A 106 -3.69 -27.39 -9.87
C LYS A 106 -4.28 -26.35 -10.82
N THR A 107 -3.50 -25.31 -11.12
CA THR A 107 -3.89 -24.23 -12.03
C THR A 107 -2.69 -23.75 -12.83
N GLU A 108 -2.94 -23.24 -14.03
CA GLU A 108 -1.92 -22.62 -14.89
C GLU A 108 -1.59 -21.19 -14.44
N TRP A 109 -2.50 -20.57 -13.68
CA TRP A 109 -2.33 -19.23 -13.13
C TRP A 109 -1.23 -19.18 -12.06
N LYS A 110 -0.20 -18.38 -12.31
CA LYS A 110 0.88 -18.09 -11.35
C LYS A 110 0.47 -16.94 -10.44
N LEU A 111 0.72 -17.10 -9.14
CA LEU A 111 0.51 -16.06 -8.14
C LEU A 111 1.85 -15.38 -7.82
N GLU A 112 1.93 -14.09 -8.09
CA GLU A 112 3.09 -13.23 -7.87
C GLU A 112 2.77 -12.19 -6.81
N ARG A 113 3.73 -11.88 -5.92
CA ARG A 113 3.57 -10.84 -4.89
C ARG A 113 4.07 -9.48 -5.36
N GLU A 114 5.12 -9.45 -6.18
CA GLU A 114 5.61 -8.20 -6.76
C GLU A 114 4.56 -7.67 -7.73
N VAL A 115 3.79 -6.70 -7.24
CA VAL A 115 2.67 -6.08 -7.95
C VAL A 115 3.08 -4.71 -8.46
N ASP A 116 2.65 -4.40 -9.67
CA ASP A 116 2.72 -3.04 -10.19
C ASP A 116 1.85 -2.13 -9.30
N LEU A 117 2.34 -0.93 -9.03
CA LEU A 117 1.51 0.05 -8.32
C LEU A 117 0.50 0.62 -9.30
N ILE A 118 -0.75 0.70 -8.86
CA ILE A 118 -1.80 1.35 -9.62
C ILE A 118 -1.78 2.84 -9.27
N PRO A 119 -1.44 3.73 -10.21
CA PRO A 119 -1.48 5.16 -9.95
C PRO A 119 -2.94 5.60 -9.79
N ILE A 120 -3.21 6.40 -8.76
CA ILE A 120 -4.51 7.04 -8.55
C ILE A 120 -4.30 8.53 -8.26
N PRO A 121 -5.28 9.42 -8.51
CA PRO A 121 -5.09 10.84 -8.25
C PRO A 121 -4.64 11.14 -6.81
N GLY A 122 -3.39 11.59 -6.66
CA GLY A 122 -2.79 11.95 -5.37
C GLY A 122 -2.37 10.78 -4.47
N SER A 123 -2.39 9.53 -4.96
CA SER A 123 -1.95 8.36 -4.18
C SER A 123 -1.57 7.19 -5.10
N VAL A 124 -1.21 6.05 -4.51
CA VAL A 124 -1.04 4.79 -5.24
C VAL A 124 -1.80 3.71 -4.50
N MET A 125 -2.35 2.77 -5.26
CA MET A 125 -2.87 1.52 -4.73
C MET A 125 -1.83 0.44 -4.97
N ILE A 126 -1.53 -0.32 -3.91
CA ILE A 126 -0.67 -1.49 -3.96
C ILE A 126 -1.59 -2.69 -3.74
N PRO A 127 -1.87 -3.50 -4.77
CA PRO A 127 -2.58 -4.77 -4.61
C PRO A 127 -1.75 -5.76 -3.78
N ASP A 128 -2.36 -6.83 -3.27
CA ASP A 128 -1.61 -7.84 -2.53
C ASP A 128 -0.89 -8.83 -3.46
N PHE A 129 -1.52 -9.16 -4.60
CA PHE A 129 -1.01 -10.15 -5.54
C PHE A 129 -1.33 -9.82 -7.00
N ARG A 130 -0.58 -10.46 -7.90
CA ARG A 130 -0.83 -10.54 -9.33
C ARG A 130 -1.02 -12.01 -9.73
N LEU A 131 -2.00 -12.26 -10.58
CA LEU A 131 -2.34 -13.56 -11.14
C LEU A 131 -2.00 -13.54 -12.62
N VAL A 132 -0.98 -14.29 -13.04
CA VAL A 132 -0.50 -14.32 -14.42
C VAL A 132 -0.82 -15.66 -15.06
N HIS A 133 -1.50 -15.63 -16.21
CA HIS A 133 -1.77 -16.81 -17.01
C HIS A 133 -0.73 -16.95 -18.14
N PRO A 134 -0.32 -18.17 -18.54
CA PRO A 134 0.65 -18.38 -19.62
C PRO A 134 0.24 -17.82 -20.98
N ASN A 135 -1.05 -17.56 -21.21
CA ASN A 135 -1.54 -16.92 -22.45
C ASN A 135 -1.36 -15.39 -22.48
N GLY A 136 -0.79 -14.78 -21.43
CA GLY A 136 -0.56 -13.34 -21.32
C GLY A 136 -1.62 -12.56 -20.54
N GLN A 137 -2.70 -13.20 -20.08
CA GLN A 137 -3.67 -12.53 -19.19
C GLN A 137 -3.04 -12.29 -17.81
N SER A 138 -3.32 -11.12 -17.22
CA SER A 138 -2.85 -10.74 -15.90
C SER A 138 -3.95 -10.00 -15.14
N TYR A 139 -4.23 -10.45 -13.91
CA TYR A 139 -5.20 -9.83 -13.01
C TYR A 139 -4.54 -9.47 -11.67
N LEU A 140 -4.90 -8.33 -11.11
CA LEU A 140 -4.51 -7.90 -9.78
C LEU A 140 -5.53 -8.41 -8.77
N LEU A 141 -5.05 -8.88 -7.62
CA LEU A 141 -5.89 -9.38 -6.54
C LEU A 141 -5.56 -8.62 -5.25
N GLU A 142 -6.61 -8.12 -4.62
CA GLU A 142 -6.53 -7.42 -3.34
C GLU A 142 -7.42 -8.11 -2.30
N ILE A 143 -6.86 -8.43 -1.13
CA ILE A 143 -7.52 -9.15 -0.05
C ILE A 143 -7.92 -8.21 1.08
N VAL A 144 -9.19 -7.86 1.11
CA VAL A 144 -9.80 -7.05 2.16
C VAL A 144 -10.23 -7.93 3.34
N GLY A 145 -9.31 -8.12 4.30
CA GLY A 145 -9.56 -8.86 5.55
C GLY A 145 -9.72 -7.99 6.81
N TYR A 146 -9.44 -6.68 6.74
CA TYR A 146 -9.34 -5.81 7.91
C TYR A 146 -10.54 -4.87 8.07
N TRP A 147 -11.15 -4.85 9.25
CA TRP A 147 -12.49 -4.24 9.47
C TRP A 147 -12.51 -2.75 9.80
N ARG A 148 -11.37 -2.10 10.05
CA ARG A 148 -11.40 -0.70 10.51
C ARG A 148 -12.14 0.19 9.49
N PRO A 149 -13.18 0.95 9.91
CA PRO A 149 -14.02 1.70 8.98
C PRO A 149 -13.26 2.67 8.09
N GLU A 150 -12.28 3.39 8.65
CA GLU A 150 -11.46 4.35 7.89
C GLU A 150 -10.57 3.65 6.87
N TYR A 151 -10.07 2.45 7.20
CA TYR A 151 -9.31 1.61 6.28
C TYR A 151 -10.17 1.15 5.11
N LEU A 152 -11.35 0.59 5.40
CA LEU A 152 -12.29 0.14 4.37
C LEU A 152 -12.69 1.28 3.45
N LYS A 153 -13.10 2.42 4.01
CA LYS A 153 -13.48 3.59 3.20
C LYS A 153 -12.36 4.05 2.28
N LYS A 154 -11.12 4.12 2.78
CA LYS A 154 -9.96 4.46 1.97
C LYS A 154 -9.73 3.42 0.87
N LYS A 155 -9.71 2.13 1.20
CA LYS A 155 -9.39 1.06 0.25
C LYS A 155 -10.42 1.00 -0.89
N PHE A 156 -11.70 1.05 -0.58
CA PHE A 156 -12.76 1.07 -1.60
C PHE A 156 -12.75 2.35 -2.44
N TYR A 157 -12.38 3.50 -1.87
CA TYR A 157 -12.16 4.72 -2.66
C TYR A 157 -10.99 4.57 -3.65
N GLN A 158 -9.88 3.96 -3.22
CA GLN A 158 -8.74 3.68 -4.09
C GLN A 158 -9.14 2.76 -5.25
N VAL A 159 -9.92 1.71 -4.98
CA VAL A 159 -10.43 0.79 -6.01
C VAL A 159 -11.33 1.51 -7.02
N GLN A 160 -12.21 2.40 -6.55
CA GLN A 160 -13.06 3.19 -7.45
C GLN A 160 -12.25 4.17 -8.30
N SER A 161 -11.18 4.74 -7.74
CA SER A 161 -10.32 5.72 -8.42
C SER A 161 -9.22 5.07 -9.28
N ALA A 162 -9.03 3.76 -9.15
CA ALA A 162 -8.01 3.00 -9.87
C ALA A 162 -8.32 2.84 -11.36
N GLU A 163 -9.61 2.91 -11.75
CA GLU A 163 -10.06 2.70 -13.15
C GLU A 163 -9.36 1.50 -13.81
N CYS A 164 -9.15 0.43 -13.02
CA CYS A 164 -8.29 -0.70 -13.37
C CYS A 164 -9.17 -1.91 -13.71
N ASP A 165 -9.31 -2.21 -15.00
CA ASP A 165 -10.23 -3.24 -15.50
C ASP A 165 -9.86 -4.67 -15.09
N ASN A 166 -8.58 -4.92 -14.79
CA ASN A 166 -8.08 -6.24 -14.41
C ASN A 166 -7.87 -6.42 -12.90
N LEU A 167 -8.59 -5.66 -12.06
CA LEU A 167 -8.52 -5.79 -10.59
C LEU A 167 -9.66 -6.68 -10.06
N ILE A 168 -9.37 -7.54 -9.09
CA ILE A 168 -10.33 -8.39 -8.38
C ILE A 168 -10.20 -8.10 -6.88
N LEU A 169 -11.34 -7.91 -6.20
CA LEU A 169 -11.38 -7.79 -4.74
C LEU A 169 -11.80 -9.10 -4.09
N ALA A 170 -10.99 -9.63 -3.19
CA ALA A 170 -11.41 -10.64 -2.24
C ALA A 170 -11.85 -9.97 -0.93
N VAL A 171 -13.12 -10.08 -0.55
CA VAL A 171 -13.67 -9.38 0.63
C VAL A 171 -14.19 -10.37 1.66
N SER A 172 -13.79 -10.20 2.93
CA SER A 172 -14.31 -11.03 3.99
C SER A 172 -15.78 -10.71 4.29
N GLU A 173 -16.65 -11.73 4.33
CA GLU A 173 -18.06 -11.64 4.70
C GLU A 173 -18.28 -11.14 6.14
N ARG A 174 -17.26 -11.20 6.99
CA ARG A 174 -17.32 -10.71 8.37
C ARG A 174 -17.23 -9.19 8.46
N LEU A 175 -16.94 -8.51 7.35
CA LEU A 175 -16.78 -7.07 7.32
C LEU A 175 -18.15 -6.40 7.23
N ASN A 176 -18.39 -5.45 8.13
CA ASN A 176 -19.58 -4.61 8.06
C ASN A 176 -19.31 -3.41 7.15
N LEU A 177 -19.42 -3.64 5.84
CA LEU A 177 -19.20 -2.62 4.80
C LEU A 177 -20.20 -1.47 4.88
N GLU A 178 -21.45 -1.75 5.26
CA GLU A 178 -22.49 -0.73 5.40
C GLU A 178 -22.13 0.28 6.50
N LYS A 179 -21.63 -0.21 7.64
CA LYS A 179 -21.14 0.65 8.72
C LYS A 179 -19.93 1.50 8.30
N ALA A 180 -19.15 1.04 7.34
CA ALA A 180 -18.06 1.81 6.73
C ALA A 180 -18.53 2.80 5.64
N GLY A 181 -19.83 2.81 5.32
CA GLY A 181 -20.40 3.62 4.25
C GLY A 181 -20.05 3.13 2.85
N VAL A 182 -19.64 1.87 2.70
CA VAL A 182 -19.29 1.26 1.42
C VAL A 182 -20.52 0.59 0.83
N LYS A 183 -20.90 1.01 -0.37
CA LYS A 183 -21.95 0.36 -1.15
C LYS A 183 -21.33 -0.60 -2.14
N VAL A 184 -21.57 -1.90 -1.96
CA VAL A 184 -21.03 -2.97 -2.83
C VAL A 184 -21.41 -2.77 -4.30
N LYS A 185 -22.58 -2.18 -4.56
CA LYS A 185 -23.06 -1.87 -5.92
C LYS A 185 -22.22 -0.84 -6.67
N ASP A 186 -21.48 -0.01 -5.95
CA ASP A 186 -20.67 1.08 -6.51
C ASP A 186 -19.20 0.64 -6.71
N VAL A 187 -18.92 -0.66 -6.57
CA VAL A 187 -17.57 -1.20 -6.73
C VAL A 187 -17.43 -1.64 -8.20
N PRO A 188 -16.52 -1.02 -8.98
CA PRO A 188 -16.45 -1.25 -10.43
C PRO A 188 -15.73 -2.55 -10.82
N VAL A 189 -15.38 -3.39 -9.84
CA VAL A 189 -14.54 -4.58 -10.03
C VAL A 189 -15.21 -5.83 -9.47
N PRO A 190 -14.92 -7.03 -10.03
CA PRO A 190 -15.42 -8.29 -9.50
C PRO A 190 -15.04 -8.51 -8.03
N ILE A 191 -15.99 -9.01 -7.24
CA ILE A 191 -15.79 -9.31 -5.80
C ILE A 191 -15.93 -10.81 -5.54
N VAL A 192 -14.89 -11.39 -4.95
CA VAL A 192 -14.86 -12.73 -4.36
C VAL A 192 -15.15 -12.62 -2.86
N TRP A 193 -16.26 -13.18 -2.40
CA TRP A 193 -16.57 -13.23 -0.98
C TRP A 193 -15.94 -14.44 -0.30
N PHE A 194 -15.40 -14.25 0.91
CA PHE A 194 -14.88 -15.35 1.71
C PHE A 194 -15.19 -15.18 3.20
N LYS A 195 -15.27 -16.27 3.96
CA LYS A 195 -15.50 -16.23 5.41
C LYS A 195 -14.20 -16.11 6.19
N ASP A 196 -13.62 -17.26 6.53
CA ASP A 196 -12.39 -17.39 7.31
C ASP A 196 -11.14 -17.39 6.44
N LYS A 197 -11.25 -17.99 5.25
CA LYS A 197 -10.12 -18.32 4.38
C LYS A 197 -10.53 -18.04 2.95
N LEU A 198 -9.67 -17.33 2.22
CA LEU A 198 -9.79 -17.22 0.78
C LEU A 198 -9.34 -18.54 0.14
N LEU A 199 -10.18 -19.11 -0.72
CA LEU A 199 -9.90 -20.35 -1.43
C LEU A 199 -9.47 -20.02 -2.88
N PRO A 200 -8.39 -20.64 -3.41
CA PRO A 200 -7.99 -20.47 -4.80
C PRO A 200 -9.12 -20.73 -5.78
N LYS A 201 -9.95 -21.74 -5.51
CA LYS A 201 -11.09 -22.11 -6.35
C LYS A 201 -12.06 -20.94 -6.59
N SER A 202 -12.39 -20.17 -5.57
CA SER A 202 -13.32 -19.03 -5.68
C SER A 202 -12.76 -17.90 -6.53
N VAL A 203 -11.43 -17.70 -6.50
CA VAL A 203 -10.77 -16.72 -7.36
C VAL A 203 -10.71 -17.23 -8.80
N LEU A 204 -10.39 -18.51 -9.02
CA LEU A 204 -10.36 -19.13 -10.34
C LEU A 204 -11.75 -19.14 -11.01
N GLU A 205 -12.82 -19.32 -10.24
CA GLU A 205 -14.20 -19.21 -10.74
C GLU A 205 -14.49 -17.83 -11.33
N ILE A 206 -14.04 -16.75 -10.67
CA ILE A 206 -14.15 -15.39 -11.22
C ILE A 206 -13.27 -15.21 -12.46
N LEU A 207 -12.01 -15.65 -12.42
CA LEU A 207 -11.10 -15.53 -13.57
C LEU A 207 -11.62 -16.24 -14.83
N ASN A 208 -12.34 -17.35 -14.68
CA ASN A 208 -12.93 -18.07 -15.80
C ASN A 208 -14.25 -17.46 -16.30
N SER A 209 -14.83 -16.52 -15.55
CA SER A 209 -16.11 -15.86 -15.89
C SER A 209 -15.95 -14.52 -16.61
N ILE A 210 -14.72 -14.00 -16.64
CA ILE A 210 -14.33 -12.76 -17.32
C ILE A 210 -13.75 -13.12 -18.68
#